data_AF-A0A316TZD1-F1
#
_entry.id   AF-A0A316TZD1-F1
#
_cell.length_a   1.000
_cell.length_b   1.000
_cell.length_c   1.000
_cell.angle_alpha   90.00
_cell.angle_beta   90.00
_cell.angle_gamma   90.00
#
_symmetry.space_group_name_H-M   'P 1'
#
loop_
_entity.id
_entity.type
_entity.pdbx_description
1 polymer ?
#
loop_
_entity_poly.entity_id
_entity_poly.type
_entity_poly.pdbx_seq_one_letter_code
_entity_poly.pdbx_strand_id
1 'polypeptide(L)'
;MKNHQSSIKNPKSSLSTSELSERNYKRICFINWMMSVPLLLIFSWPYYFFCHELGINRVAMFAGSITFALPFMFTILHGHVTMALGAVHRHHYYSWLQGFPFTYGLLFHPIIISTRFRLILFSSSLVILVVGYLLA
;
A
#
# COMPACT_ATOMS: atom_id res chain seq x y z
N MET A 1 -23.53 -45.89 -38.59
CA MET A 1 -23.44 -44.47 -39.01
C MET A 1 -23.32 -43.61 -37.76
N LYS A 2 -22.08 -43.42 -37.26
CA LYS A 2 -21.37 -42.13 -37.19
C LYS A 2 -22.15 -40.97 -36.54
N ASN A 3 -21.85 -40.81 -35.25
CA ASN A 3 -21.95 -39.64 -34.37
C ASN A 3 -21.91 -38.27 -35.09
N HIS A 4 -22.87 -37.41 -34.76
CA HIS A 4 -22.77 -35.96 -35.00
C HIS A 4 -23.41 -35.19 -33.83
N GLN A 5 -22.82 -35.29 -32.64
CA GLN A 5 -22.94 -34.25 -31.61
C GLN A 5 -21.81 -33.25 -31.84
N SER A 6 -22.03 -32.33 -32.79
CA SER A 6 -21.14 -31.21 -33.03
C SER A 6 -21.43 -30.09 -32.02
N SER A 7 -20.66 -30.10 -30.94
CA SER A 7 -19.98 -28.92 -30.40
C SER A 7 -20.79 -27.63 -30.29
N ILE A 8 -21.55 -27.49 -29.19
CA ILE A 8 -21.92 -26.17 -28.66
C ILE A 8 -20.65 -25.58 -28.03
N LYS A 9 -19.83 -24.93 -28.86
CA LYS A 9 -18.65 -24.19 -28.41
C LYS A 9 -19.13 -22.85 -27.86
N ASN A 10 -19.50 -22.81 -26.57
CA ASN A 10 -19.69 -21.57 -25.82
C ASN A 10 -18.41 -20.72 -25.92
N PRO A 11 -18.40 -19.54 -26.56
CA PRO A 11 -17.28 -18.62 -26.50
C PRO A 11 -17.46 -17.75 -25.25
N LYS A 12 -17.35 -18.34 -24.07
CA LYS A 12 -17.35 -17.60 -22.79
C LYS A 12 -16.34 -18.22 -21.82
N SER A 13 -15.04 -17.97 -22.03
CA SER A 13 -14.04 -18.24 -20.97
C SER A 13 -12.63 -17.67 -21.18
N SER A 14 -12.33 -16.95 -22.26
CA SER A 14 -10.95 -16.45 -22.49
C SER A 14 -10.68 -15.02 -22.00
N LEU A 15 -11.70 -14.28 -21.55
CA LEU A 15 -11.56 -12.88 -21.13
C LEU A 15 -11.49 -12.67 -19.61
N SER A 16 -11.82 -13.67 -18.78
CA SER A 16 -11.79 -13.55 -17.31
C SER A 16 -10.49 -14.03 -16.65
N THR A 17 -9.63 -14.72 -17.38
CA THR A 17 -8.37 -15.30 -16.85
C THR A 17 -7.16 -14.36 -16.99
N SER A 18 -7.28 -13.29 -17.79
CA SER A 18 -6.16 -12.36 -18.04
C SER A 18 -6.02 -11.31 -16.92
N GLU A 19 -7.15 -10.75 -16.44
CA GLU A 19 -7.12 -9.71 -15.40
C GLU A 19 -6.78 -10.25 -14.00
N LEU A 20 -7.19 -11.48 -13.70
CA LEU A 20 -6.95 -12.21 -12.45
C LEU A 20 -5.69 -13.10 -12.48
N SER A 21 -4.76 -12.85 -13.40
CA SER A 21 -3.52 -13.64 -13.45
C SER A 21 -2.56 -13.21 -12.33
N GLU A 22 -1.89 -14.18 -11.71
CA GLU A 22 -0.81 -13.94 -10.72
C GLU A 22 0.27 -12.98 -11.25
N ARG A 23 0.46 -12.95 -12.58
CA ARG A 23 1.38 -12.04 -13.26
C ARG A 23 0.97 -10.58 -13.10
N ASN A 24 -0.32 -10.26 -13.10
CA ASN A 24 -0.82 -8.91 -12.81
C ASN A 24 -0.62 -8.54 -11.34
N TYR A 25 -0.81 -9.47 -10.40
CA TYR A 25 -0.58 -9.22 -8.98
C TYR A 25 0.88 -8.87 -8.69
N LYS A 26 1.83 -9.59 -9.31
CA LYS A 26 3.26 -9.28 -9.23
C LYS A 26 3.59 -7.90 -9.80
N ARG A 27 2.99 -7.52 -10.93
CA ARG A 27 3.17 -6.19 -11.55
C ARG A 27 2.66 -5.07 -10.65
N ILE A 28 1.46 -5.21 -10.10
CA ILE A 28 0.88 -4.22 -9.19
C ILE A 28 1.74 -4.08 -7.92
N CYS A 29 2.20 -5.20 -7.36
CA CYS A 29 3.07 -5.17 -6.20
C CYS A 29 4.40 -4.46 -6.50
N PHE A 30 5.00 -4.73 -7.66
CA PHE A 30 6.25 -4.09 -8.09
C PHE A 30 6.08 -2.58 -8.26
N ILE A 31 5.00 -2.14 -8.91
CA ILE A 31 4.68 -0.71 -9.07
C ILE A 31 4.48 -0.07 -7.70
N ASN A 32 3.71 -0.70 -6.80
CA ASN A 32 3.50 -0.17 -5.46
C ASN A 32 4.81 -0.05 -4.67
N TRP A 33 5.74 -0.99 -4.85
CA TRP A 33 7.07 -0.94 -4.23
C TRP A 33 7.93 0.18 -4.82
N MET A 34 7.89 0.38 -6.14
CA MET A 34 8.58 1.51 -6.77
C MET A 34 7.99 2.87 -6.36
N MET A 35 6.69 2.93 -6.07
CA MET A 35 6.03 4.16 -5.61
C MET A 35 6.22 4.44 -4.11
N SER A 36 6.49 3.44 -3.28
CA SER A 36 6.61 3.65 -1.83
C SER A 36 7.76 4.59 -1.47
N VAL A 37 8.93 4.39 -2.08
CA VAL A 37 10.14 5.20 -1.85
C VAL A 37 9.93 6.70 -2.18
N PRO A 38 9.49 7.09 -3.39
CA PRO A 38 9.27 8.50 -3.71
C PRO A 38 8.15 9.12 -2.88
N LEU A 39 7.08 8.38 -2.58
CA LEU A 39 5.98 8.89 -1.75
C LEU A 39 6.46 9.17 -0.32
N LEU A 40 7.23 8.27 0.27
CA LEU A 40 7.79 8.46 1.60
C LEU A 40 8.67 9.71 1.66
N LEU A 41 9.49 9.93 0.64
CA LEU A 41 10.38 11.08 0.56
C LEU A 41 9.59 12.40 0.42
N ILE A 42 8.62 12.46 -0.49
CA ILE A 42 7.76 13.64 -0.68
C ILE A 42 6.97 14.00 0.58
N PHE A 43 6.36 13.01 1.24
CA PHE A 43 5.53 13.26 2.43
C PHE A 43 6.35 13.48 3.71
N SER A 44 7.59 13.01 3.76
CA SER A 44 8.49 13.27 4.91
C SER A 44 8.94 14.72 4.99
N TRP A 45 9.04 15.40 3.84
CA TRP A 45 9.58 16.75 3.73
C TRP A 45 8.80 17.82 4.52
N PRO A 46 7.47 17.97 4.39
CA PRO A 46 6.74 19.00 5.14
C PRO A 46 6.93 18.87 6.66
N TYR A 47 6.96 17.64 7.18
CA TYR A 47 7.21 17.39 8.60
C TYR A 47 8.64 17.77 9.01
N TYR A 48 9.63 17.43 8.17
CA TYR A 48 11.03 17.78 8.40
C TYR A 48 11.24 19.29 8.45
N PHE A 49 10.71 20.04 7.48
CA PHE A 49 10.79 21.50 7.49
C PHE A 49 10.15 22.10 8.74
N PHE A 50 8.96 21.61 9.11
CA PHE A 50 8.27 22.11 10.29
C PHE A 50 9.07 21.88 11.59
N CYS A 51 9.70 20.72 11.74
CA CYS A 51 10.58 20.43 12.88
C CYS A 51 11.86 21.25 12.87
N HIS A 52 12.43 21.50 11.69
CA HIS A 52 13.64 22.31 11.52
C HIS A 52 13.40 23.75 12.00
N GLU A 53 12.29 24.37 11.59
CA GLU A 53 11.93 25.73 12.02
C GLU A 53 11.63 25.83 13.53
N LEU A 54 11.18 24.73 14.15
CA LEU A 54 10.94 24.65 15.58
C LEU A 54 12.19 24.33 16.42
N GLY A 55 13.35 24.12 15.80
CA GLY A 55 14.60 23.80 16.50
C GLY A 55 14.62 22.39 17.13
N ILE A 56 13.77 21.48 16.68
CA ILE A 56 13.65 20.12 17.27
C ILE A 56 14.91 19.30 16.95
N ASN A 57 15.31 18.45 17.92
CA ASN A 57 16.45 17.54 17.76
C ASN A 57 16.34 16.68 16.47
N ARG A 58 17.47 16.54 15.77
CA ARG A 58 17.59 15.78 14.51
C ARG A 58 17.01 14.36 14.61
N VAL A 59 17.21 13.66 15.73
CA VAL A 59 16.70 12.28 15.90
C VAL A 59 15.17 12.26 15.91
N ALA A 60 14.54 13.15 16.67
CA ALA A 60 13.08 13.26 16.73
C ALA A 60 12.49 13.75 15.40
N MET A 61 13.19 14.65 14.71
CA MET A 61 12.81 15.13 13.39
C MET A 61 12.81 14.01 12.33
N PHE A 62 13.86 13.18 12.26
CA PHE A 62 13.91 12.05 11.33
C PHE A 62 12.90 10.95 11.67
N ALA A 63 12.76 10.60 12.96
CA ALA A 63 11.79 9.60 13.39
C ALA A 63 10.34 10.04 13.12
N GLY A 64 10.03 11.31 13.42
CA GLY A 64 8.71 11.87 13.19
C GLY A 64 8.38 12.02 11.71
N SER A 65 9.33 12.42 10.87
CA SER A 65 9.10 12.61 9.42
C SER A 65 8.78 11.31 8.69
N ILE A 66 9.47 10.21 9.02
CA ILE A 66 9.15 8.88 8.51
C ILE A 66 7.78 8.44 9.00
N THR A 67 7.53 8.56 10.31
CA THR A 67 6.27 8.11 10.93
C THR A 67 5.07 8.87 10.40
N PHE A 68 5.23 10.16 10.09
CA PHE A 68 4.22 11.01 9.45
C PHE A 68 3.97 10.62 8.00
N ALA A 69 5.02 10.29 7.23
CA ALA A 69 4.90 9.96 5.80
C ALA A 69 4.24 8.60 5.55
N LEU A 70 4.47 7.61 6.41
CA LEU A 70 3.93 6.25 6.30
C LEU A 70 2.41 6.17 6.10
N PRO A 71 1.54 6.80 6.92
CA PRO A 71 0.09 6.71 6.75
C PRO A 71 -0.40 7.27 5.40
N PHE A 72 0.25 8.34 4.88
CA PHE A 72 -0.08 8.89 3.56
C PHE A 72 0.38 7.95 2.44
N MET A 73 1.61 7.42 2.52
CA MET A 73 2.12 6.42 1.60
C MET A 73 1.16 5.23 1.52
N PHE A 74 0.74 4.66 2.66
CA PHE A 74 -0.20 3.54 2.69
C PHE A 74 -1.58 3.88 2.12
N THR A 75 -2.07 5.11 2.32
CA THR A 75 -3.34 5.57 1.75
C THR A 75 -3.28 5.60 0.22
N ILE A 76 -2.23 6.18 -0.35
CA ILE A 76 -2.04 6.26 -1.80
C ILE A 76 -1.84 4.86 -2.41
N LEU A 77 -0.99 4.02 -1.80
CA LEU A 77 -0.78 2.64 -2.24
C LEU A 77 -2.09 1.84 -2.22
N HIS A 78 -2.86 1.94 -1.14
CA HIS A 78 -4.16 1.28 -1.04
C HIS A 78 -5.17 1.79 -2.09
N GLY A 79 -5.20 3.10 -2.31
CA GLY A 79 -6.01 3.73 -3.36
C GLY A 79 -5.64 3.21 -4.75
N HIS A 80 -4.35 3.15 -5.06
CA HIS A 80 -3.85 2.62 -6.33
C HIS A 80 -4.27 1.17 -6.56
N VAL A 81 -4.07 0.29 -5.58
CA VAL A 81 -4.51 -1.12 -5.66
C VAL A 81 -6.01 -1.24 -5.89
N THR A 82 -6.79 -0.39 -5.24
CA THR A 82 -8.25 -0.36 -5.39
C THR A 82 -8.67 0.06 -6.79
N MET A 83 -8.00 1.06 -7.37
CA MET A 83 -8.28 1.53 -8.73
C MET A 83 -7.83 0.50 -9.78
N ALA A 84 -6.68 -0.16 -9.57
CA ALA A 84 -6.12 -1.11 -10.51
C ALA A 84 -6.87 -2.46 -10.58
N LEU A 85 -7.47 -2.93 -9.47
CA LEU A 85 -8.16 -4.23 -9.40
C LEU A 85 -9.68 -4.13 -9.23
N GLY A 86 -10.18 -2.97 -8.79
CA GLY A 86 -11.57 -2.81 -8.37
C GLY A 86 -11.85 -3.40 -6.99
N ALA A 87 -12.90 -2.89 -6.33
CA ALA A 87 -13.27 -3.29 -4.97
C ALA A 87 -13.60 -4.80 -4.83
N VAL A 88 -14.15 -5.40 -5.89
CA VAL A 88 -14.60 -6.80 -5.92
C VAL A 88 -13.43 -7.80 -5.96
N HIS A 89 -12.33 -7.48 -6.66
CA HIS A 89 -11.19 -8.40 -6.80
C HIS A 89 -10.12 -8.22 -5.73
N ARG A 90 -10.24 -7.18 -4.89
CA ARG A 90 -9.26 -6.86 -3.84
C ARG A 90 -9.08 -8.00 -2.84
N HIS A 91 -10.13 -8.78 -2.57
CA HIS A 91 -10.08 -9.89 -1.62
C HIS A 91 -9.21 -11.07 -2.13
N HIS A 92 -9.25 -11.34 -3.44
CA HIS A 92 -8.39 -12.36 -4.06
C HIS A 92 -6.92 -11.94 -4.08
N TYR A 93 -6.66 -10.65 -4.30
CA TYR A 93 -5.30 -10.10 -4.21
C TYR A 93 -4.74 -10.24 -2.79
N TYR A 94 -5.51 -9.89 -1.75
CA TYR A 94 -5.04 -10.03 -0.38
C TYR A 94 -4.89 -11.48 0.09
N SER A 95 -5.75 -12.41 -0.36
CA SER A 95 -5.57 -13.83 -0.04
C SER A 95 -4.31 -14.40 -0.70
N TRP A 96 -4.00 -13.98 -1.94
CA TRP A 96 -2.74 -14.33 -2.59
C TRP A 96 -1.52 -13.74 -1.85
N LEU A 97 -1.65 -12.50 -1.38
CA LEU A 97 -0.59 -11.81 -0.65
C LEU A 97 -0.25 -12.44 0.71
N GLN A 98 -1.25 -13.05 1.38
CA GLN A 98 -1.04 -13.84 2.59
C GLN A 98 -0.13 -15.07 2.37
N GLY A 99 -0.04 -15.59 1.14
CA GLY A 99 0.87 -16.68 0.78
C GLY A 99 2.35 -16.27 0.74
N PHE A 100 2.66 -14.97 0.68
CA PHE A 100 4.03 -14.44 0.55
C PHE A 100 4.33 -13.29 1.54
N PRO A 101 4.22 -13.53 2.85
CA PRO A 101 4.28 -12.47 3.87
C PRO A 101 5.64 -11.75 3.91
N PHE A 102 6.74 -12.46 3.66
CA PHE A 102 8.10 -11.91 3.76
C PHE A 102 8.60 -11.21 2.49
N THR A 103 8.04 -11.51 1.32
CA THR A 103 8.53 -10.98 0.03
C THR A 103 7.67 -9.83 -0.50
N TYR A 104 6.35 -9.97 -0.39
CA TYR A 104 5.39 -9.00 -0.91
C TYR A 104 4.43 -8.47 0.18
N GLY A 105 4.39 -9.10 1.35
CA GLY A 105 3.43 -8.80 2.42
C GLY A 105 3.88 -7.77 3.46
N LEU A 106 5.18 -7.44 3.57
CA LEU A 106 5.68 -6.64 4.69
C LEU A 106 5.06 -5.23 4.77
N LEU A 107 4.79 -4.59 3.63
CA LEU A 107 4.14 -3.27 3.55
C LEU A 107 2.64 -3.34 3.24
N PHE A 108 2.10 -4.52 2.94
CA PHE A 108 0.77 -4.70 2.37
C PHE A 108 -0.12 -5.67 3.15
N HIS A 109 0.28 -6.04 4.37
CA HIS A 109 -0.57 -6.83 5.25
C HIS A 109 -1.91 -6.08 5.45
N PRO A 110 -3.08 -6.75 5.37
CA PRO A 110 -4.39 -6.10 5.46
C PRO A 110 -4.59 -5.24 6.73
N ILE A 111 -3.80 -5.49 7.78
CA ILE A 111 -3.73 -4.68 9.01
C ILE A 111 -3.14 -3.29 8.78
N ILE A 112 -2.11 -3.16 7.94
CA ILE A 112 -1.44 -1.88 7.61
C ILE A 112 -2.39 -0.96 6.81
N ILE A 113 -3.37 -1.55 6.12
CA ILE A 113 -4.37 -0.87 5.30
C ILE A 113 -5.58 -0.39 6.12
N SER A 114 -5.73 -0.87 7.36
CA SER A 114 -6.81 -0.44 8.23
C SER A 114 -6.69 1.05 8.56
N THR A 115 -7.79 1.79 8.44
CA THR A 115 -7.86 3.21 8.80
C THR A 115 -7.40 3.46 10.24
N ARG A 116 -7.64 2.51 11.15
CA ARG A 116 -7.20 2.60 12.55
C ARG A 116 -5.67 2.63 12.67
N PHE A 117 -4.97 1.79 11.92
CA PHE A 117 -3.51 1.76 11.94
C PHE A 117 -2.92 3.06 11.40
N ARG A 118 -3.49 3.60 10.30
CA ARG A 118 -3.07 4.90 9.76
C ARG A 118 -3.28 6.04 10.75
N LEU A 119 -4.40 6.04 11.48
CA LEU A 119 -4.67 7.03 12.52
C LEU A 119 -3.69 6.91 13.68
N ILE A 120 -3.36 5.69 14.13
CA ILE A 120 -2.36 5.48 15.18
C ILE A 120 -0.99 6.01 14.75
N LEU A 121 -0.54 5.71 13.53
CA LEU A 121 0.72 6.25 13.00
C LEU A 121 0.70 7.77 12.95
N PHE A 122 -0.38 8.36 12.44
CA PHE A 122 -0.53 9.81 12.39
C PHE A 122 -0.50 10.43 13.80
N SER A 123 -1.27 9.89 14.74
CA SER A 123 -1.26 10.32 16.13
C SER A 123 0.11 10.16 16.77
N SER A 124 0.83 9.07 16.49
CA SER A 124 2.19 8.88 17.01
C SER A 124 3.17 9.91 16.47
N SER A 125 3.04 10.34 15.21
CA SER A 125 3.86 11.43 14.67
C SER A 125 3.58 12.76 15.37
N LEU A 126 2.31 13.03 15.74
CA LEU A 126 1.95 14.22 16.51
C LEU A 126 2.53 14.17 17.93
N VAL A 127 2.53 13.00 18.57
CA VAL A 127 3.17 12.82 19.88
C VAL A 127 4.67 13.05 19.79
N ILE A 128 5.35 12.52 18.77
CA ILE A 128 6.79 12.77 18.55
C ILE A 128 7.05 14.26 18.35
N LEU A 129 6.19 14.98 17.63
CA LEU A 129 6.30 16.42 17.45
C LEU A 129 6.19 17.18 18.77
N VAL A 130 5.17 16.88 19.58
CA VAL A 130 4.94 17.55 20.87
C VAL A 130 6.07 17.24 21.85
N VAL A 131 6.47 15.98 21.97
CA VAL A 131 7.58 15.58 22.83
C VAL A 131 8.90 16.19 22.34
N GLY A 132 9.13 16.20 21.02
CA GLY A 132 10.30 16.82 20.40
C GLY A 132 10.36 18.32 20.66
N TYR A 133 9.21 19.01 20.67
CA TYR A 133 9.11 20.43 21.00
C TYR A 133 9.33 20.71 22.49
N LEU A 134 8.81 19.88 23.38
CA LEU A 134 9.02 20.04 24.84
C LEU A 134 10.46 19.74 25.28
N LEU A 135 11.20 18.94 24.49
CA LEU A 135 12.59 18.58 24.75
C LEU A 135 13.61 19.41 23.94
N ALA A 136 13.14 20.29 23.05
CA ALA A 136 13.96 21.22 22.27
C ALA A 136 14.37 22.43 23.13
#